data_AF-A0A8J4RS28-F1
#
_entry.id   AF-A0A8J4RS28-F1
#
_cell.length_a   1.000
_cell.length_b   1.000
_cell.length_c   1.000
_cell.angle_alpha   90.00
_cell.angle_beta   90.00
_cell.angle_gamma   90.00
#
_symmetry.space_group_name_H-M   'P 1'
#
loop_
_entity.id
_entity.type
_entity.pdbx_description
1 polymer ?
#
loop_
_entity_poly.entity_id
_entity_poly.type
_entity_poly.pdbx_seq_one_letter_code
_entity_poly.pdbx_strand_id
1 'polypeptide(L)'
;MSSSNKGKDVAEGSSRSSSASVAGAGGGSGSGSGDLHNHQQQQAPPLSRYESQKRRDWNTFGQYLRNQRPPVALSQCNSNHVLDFLRYLDQFGKTKVHLQGCVFFGQPEPPGPCTCPLRQAWGSLDALIGRLRAAFEENGGLPEANPFASVVISIWVPK
;
A
#
# COMPACT_ATOMS: atom_id res chain seq x y z
N MET A 1 -19.99 0.64 64.84
CA MET A 1 -20.77 1.68 64.15
C MET A 1 -19.77 2.66 63.56
N SER A 2 -19.67 2.74 62.23
CA SER A 2 -18.69 3.60 61.56
C SER A 2 -19.43 4.72 60.85
N SER A 3 -19.35 5.94 61.39
CA SER A 3 -20.00 7.12 60.81
C SER A 3 -19.00 7.92 59.97
N SER A 4 -19.42 8.33 58.78
CA SER A 4 -18.63 9.17 57.86
C SER A 4 -18.91 10.66 58.08
N ASN A 5 -17.91 11.50 57.81
CA ASN A 5 -18.02 12.88 57.30
C ASN A 5 -16.60 13.43 57.04
N LYS A 6 -16.32 14.45 56.20
CA LYS A 6 -16.73 14.86 54.84
C LYS A 6 -16.17 16.28 54.61
N GLY A 7 -15.54 16.53 53.45
CA GLY A 7 -15.04 17.85 52.99
C GLY A 7 -13.59 18.16 53.40
N LYS A 8 -12.87 19.20 52.91
CA LYS A 8 -12.98 20.20 51.82
C LYS A 8 -11.62 20.97 51.80
N ASP A 9 -11.07 21.67 50.80
CA ASP A 9 -11.38 22.07 49.40
C ASP A 9 -10.03 22.42 48.68
N VAL A 10 -10.06 22.64 47.35
CA VAL A 10 -9.16 23.48 46.47
C VAL A 10 -7.61 23.41 46.50
N ALA A 11 -6.98 23.44 45.31
CA ALA A 11 -6.07 24.53 44.83
C ALA A 11 -5.02 24.07 43.79
N GLU A 12 -5.17 24.63 42.58
CA GLU A 12 -4.18 25.03 41.56
C GLU A 12 -2.66 24.88 41.83
N GLY A 13 -1.90 24.39 40.84
CA GLY A 13 -0.44 24.31 40.90
C GLY A 13 0.25 23.98 39.56
N SER A 14 0.58 25.01 38.79
CA SER A 14 1.26 24.91 37.49
C SER A 14 2.78 24.67 37.64
N SER A 15 3.42 23.89 36.74
CA SER A 15 4.70 24.23 36.02
C SER A 15 5.46 22.98 35.47
N ARG A 16 5.97 23.00 34.22
CA ARG A 16 7.39 23.25 33.77
C ARG A 16 8.43 22.33 34.45
N SER A 17 9.47 21.77 33.83
CA SER A 17 10.14 21.91 32.51
C SER A 17 11.03 20.63 32.34
N SER A 18 11.80 20.32 31.27
CA SER A 18 12.81 21.14 30.59
C SER A 18 13.26 20.52 29.27
N SER A 19 13.34 21.35 28.23
CA SER A 19 14.11 21.09 27.01
C SER A 19 15.60 21.36 27.29
N ALA A 20 16.51 20.53 26.76
CA ALA A 20 17.94 20.82 26.80
C ALA A 20 18.36 21.63 25.56
N SER A 21 18.88 22.83 25.78
CA SER A 21 19.47 23.68 24.74
C SER A 21 20.99 23.57 24.78
N VAL A 22 21.64 23.48 23.61
CA VAL A 22 23.08 23.76 23.46
C VAL A 22 23.27 24.98 22.58
N ALA A 23 24.18 25.86 22.99
CA ALA A 23 24.40 27.16 22.36
C ALA A 23 25.62 27.14 21.42
N GLY A 24 25.61 28.01 20.42
CA GLY A 24 26.75 28.32 19.56
C GLY A 24 26.51 29.66 18.86
N ALA A 25 27.35 30.66 19.12
CA ALA A 25 27.20 32.01 18.62
C ALA A 25 28.22 32.34 17.52
N GLY A 26 27.88 33.28 16.64
CA GLY A 26 28.79 33.83 15.63
C GLY A 26 28.03 34.63 14.57
N GLY A 27 28.14 35.96 14.60
CA GLY A 27 27.45 36.86 13.66
C GLY A 27 28.36 37.43 12.58
N GLY A 28 27.76 38.03 11.55
CA GLY A 28 28.47 38.76 10.50
C GLY A 28 27.51 39.34 9.46
N SER A 29 27.40 40.67 9.40
CA SER A 29 26.53 41.39 8.47
C SER A 29 27.16 41.53 7.08
N GLY A 30 26.37 41.43 6.02
CA GLY A 30 26.81 41.74 4.66
C GLY A 30 25.62 42.00 3.73
N SER A 31 25.48 43.24 3.26
CA SER A 31 24.47 43.62 2.26
C SER A 31 24.92 43.20 0.85
N GLY A 32 24.01 42.61 0.08
CA GLY A 32 24.25 42.30 -1.33
C GLY A 32 22.93 42.15 -2.09
N SER A 33 22.65 43.09 -3.00
CA SER A 33 21.55 42.97 -3.95
C SER A 33 21.94 41.97 -5.06
N GLY A 34 21.01 41.10 -5.45
CA GLY A 34 21.23 40.11 -6.50
C GLY A 34 19.96 39.34 -6.82
N ASP A 35 19.30 39.70 -7.90
CA ASP A 35 18.10 39.05 -8.42
C ASP A 35 18.35 37.57 -8.73
N LEU A 36 17.66 36.67 -8.00
CA LEU A 36 17.63 35.25 -8.31
C LEU A 36 16.20 34.81 -8.59
N HIS A 37 15.93 34.61 -9.88
CA HIS A 37 14.69 34.13 -10.44
C HIS A 37 14.16 32.90 -9.69
N ASN A 38 13.03 33.07 -8.99
CA ASN A 38 12.30 31.95 -8.43
C ASN A 38 11.67 31.15 -9.59
N HIS A 39 12.42 30.17 -10.11
CA HIS A 39 11.92 29.17 -11.03
C HIS A 39 10.89 28.31 -10.29
N GLN A 40 9.64 28.76 -10.33
CA GLN A 40 8.50 27.96 -9.90
C GLN A 40 8.36 26.79 -10.86
N GLN A 41 9.09 25.71 -10.56
CA GLN A 41 8.84 24.40 -11.15
C GLN A 41 7.35 24.11 -10.98
N GLN A 42 6.65 24.03 -12.10
CA GLN A 42 5.24 23.65 -12.14
C GLN A 42 5.15 22.17 -11.74
N GLN A 43 5.15 21.93 -10.44
CA GLN A 43 4.80 20.65 -9.86
C GLN A 43 3.38 20.35 -10.30
N ALA A 44 3.23 19.39 -11.22
CA ALA A 44 1.93 18.84 -11.57
C ALA A 44 1.21 18.47 -10.26
N PRO A 45 -0.09 18.83 -10.10
CA PRO A 45 -0.80 18.64 -8.85
C PRO A 45 -0.67 17.18 -8.39
N PRO A 46 -0.44 16.94 -7.08
CA PRO A 46 -0.18 15.59 -6.59
C PRO A 46 -1.34 14.67 -6.97
N LEU A 47 -1.04 13.67 -7.79
CA LEU A 47 -2.00 12.66 -8.21
C LEU A 47 -2.73 12.11 -6.99
N SER A 48 -4.07 12.00 -7.07
CA SER A 48 -4.89 11.38 -6.03
C SER A 48 -4.25 10.08 -5.53
N ARG A 49 -4.43 9.77 -4.24
CA ARG A 49 -3.89 8.54 -3.63
C ARG A 49 -4.22 7.29 -4.47
N TYR A 50 -5.41 7.26 -5.07
CA TYR A 50 -5.85 6.23 -6.00
C TYR A 50 -4.99 6.18 -7.27
N GLU A 51 -4.85 7.32 -7.97
CA GLU A 51 -4.04 7.47 -9.19
C GLU A 51 -2.57 7.09 -8.99
N SER A 52 -1.97 7.57 -7.89
CA SER A 52 -0.61 7.21 -7.50
C SER A 52 -0.44 5.70 -7.28
N GLN A 53 -1.44 5.03 -6.72
CA GLN A 53 -1.41 3.57 -6.54
C GLN A 53 -1.62 2.84 -7.87
N LYS A 54 -2.63 3.23 -8.66
CA LYS A 54 -2.93 2.66 -9.97
C LYS A 54 -1.71 2.68 -10.89
N ARG A 55 -0.99 3.80 -10.94
CA ARG A 55 0.26 3.94 -11.71
C ARG A 55 1.39 3.01 -11.22
N ARG A 56 1.54 2.84 -9.90
CA ARG A 56 2.54 1.88 -9.35
C ARG A 56 2.19 0.45 -9.71
N ASP A 57 0.93 0.07 -9.60
CA ASP A 57 0.45 -1.27 -9.88
C ASP A 57 0.60 -1.62 -11.37
N TRP A 58 0.23 -0.69 -12.25
CA TRP A 58 0.43 -0.79 -13.70
C TRP A 58 1.91 -0.96 -14.07
N ASN A 59 2.78 -0.12 -13.51
CA ASN A 59 4.23 -0.24 -13.74
C ASN A 59 4.80 -1.58 -13.25
N THR A 60 4.30 -2.08 -12.11
CA THR A 60 4.70 -3.37 -11.54
C THR A 60 4.28 -4.52 -12.46
N PHE A 61 3.05 -4.47 -12.99
CA PHE A 61 2.56 -5.44 -13.97
C PHE A 61 3.35 -5.40 -15.29
N GLY A 62 3.60 -4.21 -15.83
CA GLY A 62 4.40 -4.03 -17.04
C GLY A 62 5.87 -4.45 -16.87
N GLN A 63 6.43 -4.38 -15.66
CA GLN A 63 7.74 -4.95 -15.34
C GLN A 63 7.69 -6.49 -15.23
N TYR A 64 6.64 -7.04 -14.63
CA TYR A 64 6.42 -8.49 -14.56
C TYR A 64 6.33 -9.13 -15.95
N LEU A 65 5.60 -8.52 -16.89
CA LEU A 65 5.48 -9.01 -18.27
C LEU A 65 6.82 -8.97 -19.03
N ARG A 66 7.61 -7.90 -18.86
CA ARG A 66 8.96 -7.79 -19.45
C ARG A 66 9.97 -8.78 -18.86
N ASN A 67 9.75 -9.25 -17.63
CA ASN A 67 10.60 -10.23 -16.96
C ASN A 67 10.24 -11.69 -17.31
N GLN A 68 9.17 -11.94 -18.07
CA GLN A 68 8.83 -13.27 -18.56
C GLN A 68 9.89 -13.81 -19.54
N ARG A 69 9.88 -15.14 -19.75
CA ARG A 69 10.77 -15.83 -20.69
C ARG A 69 9.93 -16.72 -21.61
N PRO A 70 9.63 -16.30 -22.85
CA PRO A 70 9.98 -15.02 -23.48
C PRO A 70 9.25 -13.80 -22.85
N PRO A 71 9.78 -12.57 -23.00
CA PRO A 71 9.08 -11.35 -22.57
C PRO A 71 7.75 -11.18 -23.30
N VAL A 72 6.72 -10.74 -22.56
CA VAL A 72 5.35 -10.61 -23.09
C VAL A 72 5.04 -9.14 -23.34
N ALA A 73 4.61 -8.79 -24.57
CA ALA A 73 4.09 -7.47 -24.87
C ALA A 73 2.66 -7.30 -24.32
N LEU A 74 2.26 -6.07 -23.95
CA LEU A 74 0.89 -5.81 -23.46
C LEU A 74 -0.20 -6.22 -24.47
N SER A 75 0.05 -6.09 -25.77
CA SER A 75 -0.84 -6.54 -26.85
C SER A 75 -0.97 -8.06 -26.98
N GLN A 76 -0.05 -8.82 -26.38
CA GLN A 76 -0.07 -10.29 -26.31
C GLN A 76 -0.48 -10.79 -24.92
N CYS A 77 -0.70 -9.88 -23.97
CA CYS A 77 -1.17 -10.20 -22.64
C CYS A 77 -2.58 -10.79 -22.72
N ASN A 78 -2.82 -11.81 -21.90
CA ASN A 78 -4.10 -12.49 -21.79
C ASN A 78 -4.32 -12.89 -20.33
N SER A 79 -5.49 -13.43 -20.00
CA SER A 79 -5.85 -13.71 -18.61
C SER A 79 -4.96 -14.73 -17.90
N ASN A 80 -4.25 -15.62 -18.61
CA ASN A 80 -3.29 -16.53 -17.97
C ASN A 80 -2.10 -15.75 -17.40
N HIS A 81 -1.53 -14.81 -18.17
CA HIS A 81 -0.47 -13.92 -17.70
C HIS A 81 -0.91 -13.09 -16.48
N VAL A 82 -2.19 -12.71 -16.41
CA VAL A 82 -2.78 -12.04 -15.24
C VAL A 82 -2.86 -13.00 -14.04
N LEU A 83 -3.37 -14.22 -14.22
CA LEU A 83 -3.43 -15.22 -13.14
C LEU A 83 -2.03 -15.56 -12.59
N ASP A 84 -1.04 -15.70 -13.45
CA ASP A 84 0.34 -15.96 -13.04
C ASP A 84 0.99 -14.75 -12.35
N PHE A 85 0.64 -13.52 -12.75
CA PHE A 85 1.02 -12.33 -11.99
C PHE A 85 0.42 -12.33 -10.59
N LEU A 86 -0.86 -12.67 -10.44
CA LEU A 86 -1.52 -12.71 -9.13
C LEU A 86 -0.94 -13.85 -8.25
N ARG A 87 -0.60 -15.00 -8.82
CA ARG A 87 0.17 -16.08 -8.15
C ARG A 87 1.58 -15.64 -7.75
N TYR A 88 2.24 -14.83 -8.56
CA TYR A 88 3.53 -14.23 -8.22
C TYR A 88 3.41 -13.28 -7.02
N LEU A 89 2.32 -12.54 -6.89
CA LEU A 89 2.07 -11.66 -5.73
C LEU A 89 1.85 -12.43 -4.42
N ASP A 90 1.36 -13.67 -4.45
CA ASP A 90 1.22 -14.51 -3.23
C ASP A 90 2.57 -14.74 -2.52
N GLN A 91 3.70 -14.68 -3.24
CA GLN A 91 5.06 -14.78 -2.65
C GLN A 91 5.38 -13.66 -1.66
N PHE A 92 4.72 -12.49 -1.82
CA PHE A 92 4.80 -11.34 -0.92
C PHE A 92 3.58 -11.25 0.01
N GLY A 93 2.78 -12.33 0.05
CA GLY A 93 1.59 -12.45 0.88
C GLY A 93 1.90 -12.47 2.37
N LYS A 94 0.94 -12.03 3.18
CA LYS A 94 1.02 -12.06 4.65
C LYS A 94 -0.04 -12.95 5.29
N THR A 95 -1.04 -13.38 4.54
CA THR A 95 -2.13 -14.23 5.04
C THR A 95 -1.74 -15.68 4.89
N LYS A 96 -1.65 -16.44 5.99
CA LYS A 96 -1.47 -17.89 5.98
C LYS A 96 -2.79 -18.54 5.57
N VAL A 97 -2.80 -19.33 4.48
CA VAL A 97 -4.00 -20.04 3.99
C VAL A 97 -3.81 -21.53 4.22
N HIS A 98 -4.50 -22.06 5.22
CA HIS A 98 -4.42 -23.46 5.60
C HIS A 98 -5.10 -24.36 4.55
N LEU A 99 -4.41 -25.43 4.15
CA LEU A 99 -4.95 -26.44 3.24
C LEU A 99 -5.84 -27.43 4.00
N GLN A 100 -6.76 -28.10 3.29
CA GLN A 100 -7.76 -29.04 3.87
C GLN A 100 -7.15 -30.18 4.73
N GLY A 101 -5.87 -30.51 4.55
CA GLY A 101 -5.13 -31.50 5.35
C GLY A 101 -4.23 -30.91 6.45
N CYS A 102 -4.32 -29.62 6.75
CA CYS A 102 -3.50 -29.00 7.80
C CYS A 102 -4.07 -29.28 9.19
N VAL A 103 -3.21 -29.71 10.12
CA VAL A 103 -3.59 -29.94 11.54
C VAL A 103 -4.13 -28.69 12.26
N PHE A 104 -3.86 -27.50 11.71
CA PHE A 104 -4.35 -26.22 12.23
C PHE A 104 -5.49 -25.62 11.39
N PHE A 105 -6.09 -26.38 10.46
CA PHE A 105 -7.19 -25.89 9.64
C PHE A 105 -8.38 -25.49 10.53
N GLY A 106 -8.87 -24.26 10.36
CA GLY A 106 -9.94 -23.68 11.18
C GLY A 106 -9.53 -23.13 12.55
N GLN A 107 -8.24 -23.17 12.93
CA GLN A 107 -7.75 -22.56 14.18
C GLN A 107 -7.32 -21.10 13.94
N PRO A 108 -7.93 -20.10 14.61
CA PRO A 108 -7.58 -18.69 14.42
C PRO A 108 -6.16 -18.33 14.88
N GLU A 109 -5.70 -18.97 15.96
CA GLU A 109 -4.37 -18.76 16.56
C GLU A 109 -3.68 -20.13 16.70
N PRO A 110 -2.96 -20.58 15.66
CA PRO A 110 -2.36 -21.91 15.66
C PRO A 110 -1.16 -21.97 16.63
N PRO A 111 -1.10 -22.96 17.54
CA PRO A 111 -0.04 -23.04 18.56
C PRO A 111 1.34 -23.47 18.01
N GLY A 112 1.47 -23.65 16.69
CA GLY A 112 2.73 -24.05 16.05
C GLY A 112 2.81 -23.68 14.57
N PRO A 113 4.03 -23.71 13.98
CA PRO A 113 4.25 -23.35 12.59
C PRO A 113 3.72 -24.42 11.62
N CYS A 114 3.32 -24.00 10.41
CA CYS A 114 2.96 -24.93 9.34
C CYS A 114 3.47 -24.50 7.96
N THR A 115 3.64 -25.51 7.10
CA THR A 115 4.09 -25.41 5.70
C THR A 115 3.04 -24.85 4.74
N CYS A 116 1.84 -24.50 5.22
CA CYS A 116 0.80 -23.92 4.38
C CYS A 116 1.27 -22.57 3.77
N PRO A 117 0.86 -22.26 2.53
CA PRO A 117 1.35 -21.09 1.81
C PRO A 117 0.91 -19.78 2.46
N LEU A 118 1.72 -18.75 2.28
CA LEU A 118 1.28 -17.36 2.41
C LEU A 118 0.63 -16.93 1.09
N ARG A 119 -0.38 -16.07 1.19
CA ARG A 119 -1.10 -15.48 0.06
C ARG A 119 -1.44 -14.02 0.33
N GLN A 120 -1.79 -13.29 -0.73
CA GLN A 120 -2.41 -11.97 -0.59
C GLN A 120 -3.83 -12.10 -0.03
N ALA A 121 -4.30 -11.06 0.65
CA ALA A 121 -5.70 -10.99 1.08
C ALA A 121 -6.61 -10.69 -0.12
N TRP A 122 -7.77 -11.35 -0.19
CA TRP A 122 -8.69 -11.24 -1.32
C TRP A 122 -9.09 -9.78 -1.65
N GLY A 123 -9.44 -8.98 -0.64
CA GLY A 123 -9.76 -7.56 -0.84
C GLY A 123 -8.59 -6.72 -1.36
N SER A 124 -7.33 -7.12 -1.12
CA SER A 124 -6.15 -6.46 -1.72
C SER A 124 -5.99 -6.83 -3.20
N LEU A 125 -6.26 -8.08 -3.56
CA LEU A 125 -6.23 -8.57 -4.94
C LEU A 125 -7.37 -7.98 -5.77
N ASP A 126 -8.61 -7.97 -5.27
CA ASP A 126 -9.75 -7.39 -5.99
C ASP A 126 -9.54 -5.88 -6.27
N ALA A 127 -9.12 -5.12 -5.25
CA ALA A 127 -8.82 -3.71 -5.41
C ALA A 127 -7.65 -3.45 -6.38
N LEU A 128 -6.66 -4.35 -6.45
CA LEU A 128 -5.58 -4.31 -7.44
C LEU A 128 -6.11 -4.57 -8.86
N ILE A 129 -6.91 -5.62 -9.05
CA ILE A 129 -7.49 -5.98 -10.35
C ILE A 129 -8.41 -4.85 -10.85
N GLY A 130 -9.19 -4.22 -9.96
CA GLY A 130 -9.98 -3.02 -10.29
C GLY A 130 -9.13 -1.85 -10.79
N ARG A 131 -8.00 -1.57 -10.14
CA ARG A 131 -7.07 -0.53 -10.61
C ARG A 131 -6.39 -0.89 -11.93
N LEU A 132 -6.01 -2.15 -12.14
CA LEU A 132 -5.42 -2.61 -13.39
C LEU A 132 -6.41 -2.60 -14.55
N ARG A 133 -7.71 -2.89 -14.31
CA ARG A 133 -8.78 -2.71 -15.31
C ARG A 133 -8.85 -1.26 -15.79
N ALA A 134 -8.98 -0.31 -14.87
CA ALA A 134 -9.00 1.12 -15.18
C ALA A 134 -7.71 1.60 -15.88
N ALA A 135 -6.54 1.13 -15.43
CA ALA A 135 -5.27 1.46 -16.05
C ALA A 135 -5.17 0.97 -17.51
N PHE A 136 -5.69 -0.23 -17.81
CA PHE A 136 -5.71 -0.78 -19.16
C PHE A 136 -6.53 0.09 -20.11
N GLU A 137 -7.73 0.51 -19.68
CA GLU A 137 -8.63 1.38 -20.46
C GLU A 137 -8.01 2.76 -20.72
N GLU A 138 -7.39 3.38 -19.70
CA GLU A 138 -6.68 4.66 -19.85
C GLU A 138 -5.42 4.60 -20.72
N ASN A 139 -4.84 3.40 -20.92
CA ASN A 139 -3.73 3.18 -21.85
C ASN A 139 -4.22 2.80 -23.27
N GLY A 140 -5.50 3.07 -23.59
CA GLY A 140 -6.10 2.83 -24.91
C GLY A 140 -6.59 1.40 -25.14
N GLY A 141 -6.68 0.58 -24.09
CA GLY A 141 -7.23 -0.76 -24.16
C GLY A 141 -8.76 -0.76 -24.22
N LEU A 142 -9.34 -1.59 -25.10
CA LEU A 142 -10.79 -1.73 -25.20
C LEU A 142 -11.36 -2.56 -24.03
N PRO A 143 -12.48 -2.16 -23.40
CA PRO A 143 -13.05 -2.88 -22.25
C PRO A 143 -13.36 -4.36 -22.52
N GLU A 144 -13.82 -4.71 -23.73
CA GLU A 144 -14.11 -6.07 -24.16
C GLU A 144 -12.86 -6.94 -24.36
N ALA A 145 -11.71 -6.32 -24.65
CA ALA A 145 -10.42 -6.97 -24.79
C ALA A 145 -9.61 -6.99 -23.46
N ASN A 146 -10.17 -6.44 -22.39
CA ASN A 146 -9.48 -6.22 -21.13
C ASN A 146 -9.10 -7.56 -20.46
N PRO A 147 -7.80 -7.94 -20.39
CA PRO A 147 -7.40 -9.26 -19.91
C PRO A 147 -7.72 -9.46 -18.42
N PHE A 148 -7.88 -8.36 -17.68
CA PHE A 148 -8.27 -8.32 -16.27
C PHE A 148 -9.79 -8.44 -16.04
N ALA A 149 -10.62 -8.32 -17.08
CA ALA A 149 -12.08 -8.47 -17.01
C ALA A 149 -12.59 -9.92 -17.15
N SER A 150 -11.70 -10.87 -17.44
CA SER A 150 -12.06 -12.27 -17.70
C SER A 150 -12.68 -12.99 -16.50
N VAL A 151 -13.69 -13.81 -16.78
CA VAL A 151 -14.42 -14.65 -15.81
C VAL A 151 -13.49 -15.55 -15.00
N VAL A 152 -12.38 -16.02 -15.57
CA VAL A 152 -11.43 -16.91 -14.87
C VAL A 152 -10.77 -16.19 -13.68
N ILE A 153 -10.58 -14.86 -13.77
CA ILE A 153 -10.04 -14.05 -12.67
C ILE A 153 -11.09 -13.88 -11.57
N SER A 154 -12.37 -13.79 -11.92
CA SER A 154 -13.48 -13.77 -10.96
C SER A 154 -13.69 -15.10 -10.23
N ILE A 155 -13.23 -16.23 -10.78
CA ILE A 155 -13.18 -17.52 -10.09
C ILE A 155 -11.95 -17.60 -9.18
N TRP A 156 -10.82 -17.00 -9.60
CA TRP A 156 -9.58 -17.02 -8.82
C TRP A 156 -9.64 -16.15 -7.55
N VAL A 157 -10.50 -15.12 -7.52
CA VAL A 157 -10.82 -14.32 -6.33
C VAL A 157 -12.22 -14.70 -5.81
N PRO A 158 -12.33 -15.52 -4.74
CA PRO A 158 -13.60 -15.78 -4.06
C PRO A 158 -14.28 -14.48 -3.63
N LYS A 159 -15.59 -14.43 -3.90
CA LYS A 159 -16.52 -13.38 -3.44
C LYS A 159 -16.94 -13.62 -1.99
#